data_AF-A0A0W0SVS2-F1
#
_entry.id   AF-A0A0W0SVS2-F1
#
_cell.length_a   1.000
_cell.length_b   1.000
_cell.length_c   1.000
_cell.angle_alpha   90.00
_cell.angle_beta   90.00
_cell.angle_gamma   90.00
#
_symmetry.space_group_name_H-M   'P 1'
#
loop_
_entity.id
_entity.type
_entity.pdbx_description
1 polymer ?
#
loop_
_entity_poly.entity_id
_entity_poly.type
_entity_poly.pdbx_seq_one_letter_code
_entity_poly.pdbx_strand_id
1 'polypeptide(L)'
;MATRKESVFTSPTVFFTPVSQNLLVLEKATLKSFIDAIPDFADMLTELKKKGFFKDKELKEYTMLDFIAESFGTNSPDMDISAAQLLVKELSDTKILLTRVPETEETEEKENCEAAESETITQEQLGLLAPFVREINCYIDLLYDVLNNNLAQKPYEKTEDQENVTELQHALQAARISFILQMSLSDILALLFHDIARPSVNDAEHGHENHCKEGSTILDPLGLDIDYSGYHAFAKYLLYTFCPPYHGLISQTSVYTLGFQDKDWSAQIAGLNELDSLSLAKSLFKIMLMRLIDDMSKVPESQLKNSYDESPSRYFDESQIKKMLRKQILTHLNQQATPSSNREATIQEVQGKLEAATLLLLRAKDFSMNERLYKQYADVVDPLLEVLEAQKQSQQQTPGS
;
A
#
# COMPACT_ATOMS: atom_id res chain seq x y z
N MET A 1 -6.67 -31.42 53.86
CA MET A 1 -7.46 -30.29 53.34
C MET A 1 -6.99 -30.00 51.92
N ALA A 2 -7.78 -30.40 50.93
CA ALA A 2 -7.48 -30.18 49.52
C ALA A 2 -8.30 -28.98 49.03
N THR A 3 -7.64 -27.88 48.69
CA THR A 3 -8.25 -26.70 48.08
C THR A 3 -8.49 -26.97 46.61
N ARG A 4 -9.78 -26.95 46.23
CA ARG A 4 -10.26 -27.00 44.84
C ARG A 4 -9.72 -25.79 44.08
N LYS A 5 -9.09 -26.03 42.93
CA LYS A 5 -8.82 -25.00 41.91
C LYS A 5 -10.16 -24.63 41.26
N GLU A 6 -10.55 -23.37 41.39
CA GLU A 6 -11.69 -22.81 40.66
C GLU A 6 -11.34 -22.69 39.18
N SER A 7 -12.32 -23.05 38.35
CA SER A 7 -12.21 -23.20 36.90
C SER A 7 -12.13 -21.87 36.18
N VAL A 8 -11.24 -21.82 35.19
CA VAL A 8 -11.22 -20.82 34.11
C VAL A 8 -12.48 -20.99 33.26
N PHE A 9 -13.45 -20.09 33.44
CA PHE A 9 -14.51 -19.83 32.45
C PHE A 9 -14.69 -18.32 32.32
N THR A 10 -14.10 -17.80 31.24
CA THR A 10 -14.64 -16.77 30.33
C THR A 10 -15.48 -15.65 30.95
N SER A 11 -14.85 -14.50 31.21
CA SER A 11 -15.57 -13.23 31.30
C SER A 11 -15.82 -12.69 29.88
N PRO A 12 -17.07 -12.37 29.50
CA PRO A 12 -17.41 -11.87 28.17
C PRO A 12 -17.10 -10.36 28.09
N THR A 13 -15.89 -10.00 27.69
CA THR A 13 -15.49 -8.61 27.41
C THR A 13 -15.74 -8.18 25.96
N VAL A 14 -16.60 -8.89 25.20
CA VAL A 14 -16.86 -8.62 23.77
C VAL A 14 -18.02 -7.63 23.54
N PHE A 15 -18.61 -7.02 24.58
CA PHE A 15 -19.93 -6.40 24.38
C PHE A 15 -19.99 -4.96 23.85
N PHE A 16 -18.94 -4.13 23.90
CA PHE A 16 -18.96 -2.82 23.21
C PHE A 16 -17.54 -2.37 22.89
N THR A 17 -16.99 -2.80 21.75
CA THR A 17 -15.90 -2.04 21.13
C THR A 17 -16.49 -0.68 20.72
N PRO A 18 -15.93 0.46 21.14
CA PRO A 18 -16.37 1.76 20.67
C PRO A 18 -16.39 1.76 19.14
N VAL A 19 -17.54 2.11 18.57
CA VAL A 19 -17.63 2.34 17.12
C VAL A 19 -16.74 3.53 16.80
N SER A 20 -15.78 3.37 15.88
CA SER A 20 -14.96 4.47 15.39
C SER A 20 -15.84 5.67 15.06
N GLN A 21 -15.49 6.86 15.55
CA GLN A 21 -16.33 8.05 15.41
C GLN A 21 -16.58 8.44 13.94
N ASN A 22 -15.71 8.00 13.02
CA ASN A 22 -15.82 8.25 11.57
C ASN A 22 -16.73 7.26 10.83
N LEU A 23 -17.34 6.28 11.52
CA LEU A 23 -18.12 5.21 10.87
C LEU A 23 -19.28 5.73 10.01
N LEU A 24 -20.00 6.74 10.51
CA LEU A 24 -21.10 7.39 9.80
C LEU A 24 -20.62 8.17 8.56
N VAL A 25 -19.37 8.62 8.57
CA VAL A 25 -18.73 9.30 7.43
C VAL A 25 -18.36 8.27 6.38
N LEU A 26 -17.82 7.11 6.76
CA LEU A 26 -17.47 6.03 5.83
C LEU A 26 -18.68 5.48 5.04
N GLU A 27 -19.88 5.51 5.62
CA GLU A 27 -21.11 5.10 4.93
C GLU A 27 -21.63 6.12 3.91
N LYS A 28 -21.33 7.41 4.10
CA LYS A 28 -22.00 8.51 3.39
C LYS A 28 -21.09 9.36 2.53
N ALA A 29 -19.82 9.50 2.91
CA ALA A 29 -18.88 10.30 2.17
C ALA A 29 -18.48 9.59 0.89
N THR A 30 -18.48 10.34 -0.20
CA THR A 30 -18.09 9.89 -1.53
C THR A 30 -16.73 10.48 -1.88
N LEU A 31 -15.97 9.86 -2.77
CA LEU A 31 -14.69 10.43 -3.21
C LEU A 31 -14.88 11.82 -3.83
N LYS A 32 -15.99 12.01 -4.54
CA LYS A 32 -16.37 13.27 -5.15
C LYS A 32 -16.43 14.44 -4.16
N SER A 33 -16.97 14.22 -2.96
CA SER A 33 -17.10 15.29 -1.96
C SER A 33 -15.76 15.83 -1.46
N PHE A 34 -14.71 15.00 -1.49
CA PHE A 34 -13.35 15.41 -1.16
C PHE A 34 -12.65 16.04 -2.37
N ILE A 35 -12.80 15.44 -3.56
CA ILE A 35 -12.20 15.93 -4.82
C ILE A 35 -12.66 17.36 -5.12
N ASP A 36 -13.95 17.63 -4.99
CA ASP A 36 -14.53 18.95 -5.25
C ASP A 36 -14.05 20.03 -4.23
N ALA A 37 -13.46 19.61 -3.10
CA ALA A 37 -12.97 20.50 -2.06
C ALA A 37 -11.44 20.73 -2.10
N ILE A 38 -10.70 19.95 -2.90
CA ILE A 38 -9.25 20.11 -3.05
C ILE A 38 -8.97 21.35 -3.93
N PRO A 39 -8.18 22.33 -3.46
CA PRO A 39 -7.84 23.52 -4.23
C PRO A 39 -6.87 23.21 -5.37
N ASP A 40 -6.74 24.16 -6.29
CA ASP A 40 -5.82 24.06 -7.43
C ASP A 40 -4.35 23.98 -6.99
N PHE A 41 -3.51 23.38 -7.82
CA PHE A 41 -2.09 23.18 -7.50
C PHE A 41 -1.36 24.50 -7.20
N ALA A 42 -1.67 25.58 -7.92
CA ALA A 42 -1.03 26.87 -7.70
C ALA A 42 -1.32 27.44 -6.30
N ASP A 43 -2.53 27.25 -5.79
CA ASP A 43 -2.94 27.70 -4.45
C ASP A 43 -2.27 26.83 -3.38
N MET A 44 -2.29 25.50 -3.55
CA MET A 44 -1.58 24.58 -2.66
C MET A 44 -0.08 24.90 -2.61
N LEU A 45 0.55 25.07 -3.77
CA LEU A 45 1.99 25.32 -3.87
C LEU A 45 2.36 26.66 -3.20
N THR A 46 1.51 27.69 -3.31
CA THR A 46 1.73 28.98 -2.63
C THR A 46 1.81 28.82 -1.12
N GLU A 47 0.89 28.07 -0.51
CA GLU A 47 0.90 27.80 0.93
C GLU A 47 2.05 26.87 1.35
N LEU A 48 2.35 25.85 0.55
CA LEU A 48 3.47 24.93 0.79
C LEU A 48 4.81 25.67 0.77
N LYS A 49 5.00 26.63 -0.15
CA LYS A 49 6.19 27.49 -0.21
C LYS A 49 6.36 28.37 1.02
N LYS A 50 5.27 28.91 1.58
CA LYS A 50 5.32 29.69 2.83
C LYS A 50 5.81 28.86 4.01
N LYS A 51 5.49 27.56 4.02
CA LYS A 51 6.00 26.58 4.99
C LYS A 51 7.40 26.05 4.67
N GLY A 52 7.97 26.47 3.55
CA GLY A 52 9.33 26.13 3.15
C GLY A 52 9.47 24.91 2.27
N PHE A 53 8.37 24.29 1.83
CA PHE A 53 8.39 23.17 0.88
C PHE A 53 8.42 23.68 -0.57
N PHE A 54 9.09 22.95 -1.47
CA PHE A 54 9.03 23.18 -2.92
C PHE A 54 9.32 24.62 -3.36
N LYS A 55 10.21 25.33 -2.64
CA LYS A 55 10.47 26.79 -2.79
C LYS A 55 10.71 27.22 -4.24
N ASP A 56 11.42 26.39 -4.99
CA ASP A 56 11.89 26.69 -6.34
C ASP A 56 10.94 26.25 -7.45
N LYS A 57 9.80 25.62 -7.11
CA LYS A 57 8.85 25.09 -8.12
C LYS A 57 7.98 26.19 -8.71
N GLU A 58 7.76 26.17 -10.02
CA GLU A 58 6.88 27.13 -10.70
C GLU A 58 5.41 26.89 -10.36
N LEU A 59 4.63 27.98 -10.28
CA LEU A 59 3.18 27.91 -10.19
C LEU A 59 2.62 27.51 -11.56
N LYS A 60 1.93 26.38 -11.64
CA LYS A 60 1.25 25.91 -12.85
C LYS A 60 -0.25 25.78 -12.57
N GLU A 61 -1.06 26.16 -13.53
CA GLU A 61 -2.49 25.87 -13.51
C GLU A 61 -2.68 24.36 -13.77
N TYR A 62 -3.14 23.66 -12.74
CA TYR A 62 -3.44 22.23 -12.78
C TYR A 62 -4.36 21.90 -11.62
N THR A 63 -5.45 21.19 -11.90
CA THR A 63 -6.51 20.90 -10.93
C THR A 63 -6.60 19.40 -10.63
N MET A 64 -7.26 19.05 -9.54
CA MET A 64 -7.57 17.65 -9.24
C MET A 64 -8.43 17.03 -10.35
N LEU A 65 -9.34 17.80 -10.96
CA LEU A 65 -10.18 17.32 -12.06
C LEU A 65 -9.36 17.02 -13.33
N ASP A 66 -8.33 17.81 -13.62
CA ASP A 66 -7.40 17.53 -14.71
C ASP A 66 -6.68 16.19 -14.45
N PHE A 67 -6.18 16.00 -13.23
CA PHE A 67 -5.57 14.73 -12.82
C PHE A 67 -6.50 13.54 -12.95
N ILE A 68 -7.77 13.66 -12.52
CA ILE A 68 -8.78 12.60 -12.68
C ILE A 68 -9.03 12.31 -14.17
N ALA A 69 -9.22 13.35 -14.99
CA ALA A 69 -9.46 13.19 -16.41
C ALA A 69 -8.28 12.52 -17.13
N GLU A 70 -7.04 12.87 -16.78
CA GLU A 70 -5.83 12.24 -17.32
C GLU A 70 -5.66 10.79 -16.85
N SER A 71 -5.96 10.51 -15.58
CA SER A 71 -5.71 9.19 -14.97
C SER A 71 -6.71 8.13 -15.41
N PHE A 72 -7.97 8.51 -15.61
CA PHE A 72 -9.05 7.56 -15.92
C PHE A 72 -9.63 7.73 -17.34
N GLY A 73 -9.25 8.79 -18.05
CA GLY A 73 -9.70 9.05 -19.42
C GLY A 73 -11.22 9.19 -19.54
N THR A 74 -11.76 8.71 -20.66
CA THR A 74 -13.21 8.79 -20.97
C THR A 74 -14.08 7.85 -20.15
N ASN A 75 -13.48 6.88 -19.43
CA ASN A 75 -14.17 5.86 -18.65
C ASN A 75 -13.96 6.06 -17.13
N SER A 76 -14.05 7.31 -16.66
CA SER A 76 -13.89 7.63 -15.24
C SER A 76 -14.81 6.75 -14.38
N PRO A 77 -14.30 6.12 -13.31
CA PRO A 77 -15.16 5.44 -12.36
C PRO A 77 -16.13 6.44 -11.73
N ASP A 78 -17.28 5.92 -11.28
CA ASP A 78 -18.22 6.72 -10.51
C ASP A 78 -17.64 7.01 -9.12
N MET A 79 -17.33 8.28 -8.88
CA MET A 79 -16.75 8.80 -7.64
C MET A 79 -17.81 9.29 -6.66
N ASP A 80 -19.09 9.26 -7.02
CA ASP A 80 -20.22 9.62 -6.15
C ASP A 80 -20.78 8.41 -5.39
N ILE A 81 -19.93 7.39 -5.19
CA ILE A 81 -20.23 6.17 -4.46
C ILE A 81 -19.47 6.20 -3.13
N SER A 82 -20.12 5.80 -2.03
CA SER A 82 -19.47 5.75 -0.72
C SER A 82 -18.51 4.56 -0.60
N ALA A 83 -17.60 4.61 0.38
CA ALA A 83 -16.65 3.54 0.63
C ALA A 83 -17.36 2.19 0.86
N ALA A 84 -18.41 2.20 1.70
CA ALA A 84 -19.18 1.00 2.00
C ALA A 84 -19.86 0.41 0.75
N GLN A 85 -20.40 1.25 -0.13
CA GLN A 85 -20.99 0.83 -1.39
C GLN A 85 -19.95 0.24 -2.36
N LEU A 86 -18.76 0.84 -2.46
CA LEU A 86 -17.65 0.28 -3.24
C LEU A 86 -17.26 -1.10 -2.71
N LEU A 87 -17.22 -1.29 -1.40
CA LEU A 87 -16.83 -2.55 -0.79
C LEU A 87 -17.83 -3.69 -1.01
N VAL A 88 -19.14 -3.41 -1.07
CA VAL A 88 -20.16 -4.45 -1.33
C VAL A 88 -20.38 -4.72 -2.82
N LYS A 89 -20.05 -3.77 -3.71
CA LYS A 89 -20.20 -3.94 -5.16
C LYS A 89 -19.53 -5.23 -5.62
N GLU A 90 -20.26 -6.10 -6.31
CA GLU A 90 -19.70 -7.35 -6.82
C GLU A 90 -18.50 -7.06 -7.74
N LEU A 91 -17.38 -7.73 -7.46
CA LEU A 91 -16.35 -7.91 -8.47
C LEU A 91 -16.99 -8.84 -9.51
N SER A 92 -17.44 -8.27 -10.63
CA SER A 92 -17.86 -9.10 -11.76
C SER A 92 -16.76 -10.12 -12.07
N ASP A 93 -17.10 -11.28 -12.62
CA ASP A 93 -16.15 -12.34 -13.08
C ASP A 93 -15.21 -11.86 -14.22
N THR A 94 -14.93 -10.56 -14.31
CA THR A 94 -13.67 -10.07 -14.83
C THR A 94 -12.57 -10.83 -14.09
N LYS A 95 -12.12 -11.93 -14.70
CA LYS A 95 -10.71 -12.29 -14.69
C LYS A 95 -9.99 -10.96 -14.63
N ILE A 96 -9.25 -10.71 -13.55
CA ILE A 96 -8.47 -9.50 -13.37
C ILE A 96 -7.61 -9.43 -14.64
N LEU A 97 -8.13 -8.73 -15.64
CA LEU A 97 -7.54 -8.59 -16.96
C LEU A 97 -6.54 -7.51 -16.65
N LEU A 98 -5.37 -7.93 -16.19
CA LEU A 98 -4.23 -7.10 -15.86
C LEU A 98 -3.70 -6.35 -17.11
N THR A 99 -4.51 -6.22 -18.16
CA THR A 99 -4.21 -5.76 -19.53
C THR A 99 -4.87 -4.41 -19.82
N ARG A 100 -4.74 -3.46 -18.89
CA ARG A 100 -5.00 -2.05 -19.23
C ARG A 100 -3.80 -1.20 -18.83
N VAL A 101 -2.76 -1.30 -19.64
CA VAL A 101 -2.04 -0.10 -20.05
C VAL A 101 -2.89 0.51 -21.16
N PRO A 102 -3.31 1.79 -21.10
CA PRO A 102 -3.94 2.43 -22.23
C PRO A 102 -2.87 2.67 -23.29
N GLU A 103 -2.70 1.72 -24.21
CA GLU A 103 -2.12 2.02 -25.50
C GLU A 103 -3.17 2.82 -26.27
N THR A 104 -2.83 4.09 -26.53
CA THR A 104 -3.55 4.99 -27.42
C THR A 104 -3.91 4.30 -28.73
N GLU A 105 -5.16 4.51 -29.14
CA GLU A 105 -5.83 4.02 -30.34
C GLU A 105 -4.93 3.98 -31.60
N GLU A 106 -4.98 2.87 -32.34
CA GLU A 106 -5.46 2.89 -33.73
C GLU A 106 -5.70 1.48 -34.32
N THR A 107 -6.91 1.32 -34.85
CA THR A 107 -7.36 0.43 -35.95
C THR A 107 -7.68 -1.06 -35.71
N GLU A 108 -8.98 -1.30 -35.95
CA GLU A 108 -9.72 -2.52 -36.32
C GLU A 108 -8.92 -3.65 -37.01
N GLU A 109 -9.08 -4.88 -36.52
CA GLU A 109 -9.78 -5.99 -37.22
C GLU A 109 -9.50 -7.37 -36.57
N LYS A 110 -10.59 -8.16 -36.49
CA LYS A 110 -10.67 -9.64 -36.56
C LYS A 110 -10.34 -10.50 -35.33
N GLU A 111 -11.44 -11.01 -34.77
CA GLU A 111 -11.69 -12.40 -34.35
C GLU A 111 -10.50 -13.37 -34.42
N ASN A 112 -9.99 -13.76 -33.25
CA ASN A 112 -9.63 -15.13 -32.91
C ASN A 112 -9.45 -15.24 -31.39
N CYS A 113 -10.51 -15.65 -30.71
CA CYS A 113 -10.50 -16.00 -29.29
C CYS A 113 -9.75 -17.33 -29.13
N GLU A 114 -8.44 -17.27 -28.87
CA GLU A 114 -7.61 -18.24 -28.10
C GLU A 114 -6.12 -17.86 -28.25
N ALA A 115 -5.70 -16.67 -27.80
CA ALA A 115 -4.27 -16.30 -27.72
C ALA A 115 -3.94 -15.11 -26.80
N ALA A 116 -4.80 -14.72 -25.85
CA ALA A 116 -4.59 -13.54 -25.01
C ALA A 116 -3.98 -13.88 -23.64
N GLU A 117 -2.86 -14.60 -23.61
CA GLU A 117 -1.99 -14.74 -22.42
C GLU A 117 -0.53 -14.77 -22.86
N SER A 118 -0.04 -13.66 -23.42
CA SER A 118 1.39 -13.46 -23.60
C SER A 118 1.64 -11.99 -23.97
N GLU A 119 1.86 -11.14 -22.97
CA GLU A 119 2.95 -10.17 -23.07
C GLU A 119 4.21 -11.04 -22.99
N THR A 120 4.65 -11.58 -24.13
CA THR A 120 5.70 -12.58 -24.18
C THR A 120 7.02 -11.93 -23.80
N ILE A 121 7.48 -12.21 -22.59
CA ILE A 121 8.87 -12.01 -22.20
C ILE A 121 9.72 -12.69 -23.30
N THR A 122 10.60 -11.95 -23.95
CA THR A 122 11.47 -12.56 -24.96
C THR A 122 12.40 -13.58 -24.28
N GLN A 123 12.81 -14.64 -24.99
CA GLN A 123 13.74 -15.64 -24.44
C GLN A 123 15.05 -15.02 -23.92
N GLU A 124 15.47 -13.90 -24.51
CA GLU A 124 16.66 -13.14 -24.10
C GLU A 124 16.45 -12.41 -22.76
N GLN A 125 15.23 -11.92 -22.49
CA GLN A 125 14.82 -11.30 -21.23
C GLN A 125 14.55 -12.33 -20.12
N LEU A 126 13.98 -13.49 -20.46
CA LEU A 126 13.87 -14.64 -19.54
C LEU A 126 15.25 -15.14 -19.09
N GLY A 127 16.25 -15.11 -19.97
CA GLY A 127 17.63 -15.47 -19.66
C GLY A 127 18.32 -14.53 -18.67
N LEU A 128 18.01 -13.23 -18.71
CA LEU A 128 18.55 -12.22 -17.79
C LEU A 128 18.05 -12.38 -16.35
N LEU A 129 16.79 -12.79 -16.19
CA LEU A 129 16.12 -12.88 -14.88
C LEU A 129 16.10 -14.29 -14.30
N ALA A 130 16.43 -15.31 -15.10
CA ALA A 130 16.53 -16.70 -14.66
C ALA A 130 17.33 -16.89 -13.35
N PRO A 131 18.44 -16.15 -13.10
CA PRO A 131 19.17 -16.26 -11.84
C PRO A 131 18.36 -15.81 -10.61
N PHE A 132 17.43 -14.86 -10.77
CA PHE A 132 16.70 -14.21 -9.68
C PHE A 132 15.29 -14.75 -9.44
N VAL A 133 14.84 -15.73 -10.24
CA VAL A 133 13.48 -16.28 -10.14
C VAL A 133 13.22 -16.82 -8.73
N ARG A 134 14.24 -17.38 -8.09
CA ARG A 134 14.09 -17.97 -6.75
C ARG A 134 13.94 -16.89 -5.68
N GLU A 135 14.75 -15.85 -5.73
CA GLU A 135 14.75 -14.69 -4.84
C GLU A 135 13.46 -13.88 -5.00
N ILE A 136 13.01 -13.65 -6.25
CA ILE A 136 11.74 -12.98 -6.55
C ILE A 136 10.58 -13.78 -5.95
N ASN A 137 10.54 -15.10 -6.15
CA ASN A 137 9.46 -15.92 -5.59
C ASN A 137 9.52 -15.95 -4.05
N CYS A 138 10.72 -15.99 -3.46
CA CYS A 138 10.92 -15.89 -2.01
C CYS A 138 10.36 -14.57 -1.48
N TYR A 139 10.73 -13.44 -2.10
CA TYR A 139 10.24 -12.11 -1.74
C TYR A 139 8.71 -12.02 -1.85
N ILE A 140 8.11 -12.46 -2.97
CA ILE A 140 6.65 -12.47 -3.16
C ILE A 140 5.95 -13.31 -2.09
N ASP A 141 6.47 -14.50 -1.82
CA ASP A 141 5.85 -15.40 -0.84
C ASP A 141 5.99 -14.85 0.58
N LEU A 142 7.10 -14.21 0.94
CA LEU A 142 7.31 -13.54 2.23
C LEU A 142 6.45 -12.29 2.37
N LEU A 143 6.30 -11.49 1.31
CA LEU A 143 5.45 -10.30 1.32
C LEU A 143 3.99 -10.67 1.62
N TYR A 144 3.49 -11.73 1.00
CA TYR A 144 2.17 -12.28 1.30
C TYR A 144 2.10 -12.90 2.70
N ASP A 145 3.13 -13.64 3.14
CA ASP A 145 3.19 -14.22 4.48
C ASP A 145 3.06 -13.13 5.55
N VAL A 146 3.80 -12.03 5.43
CA VAL A 146 3.73 -10.89 6.36
C VAL A 146 2.36 -10.21 6.33
N LEU A 147 1.77 -10.00 5.15
CA LEU A 147 0.41 -9.44 5.01
C LEU A 147 -0.64 -10.30 5.74
N ASN A 148 -0.44 -11.61 5.82
CA ASN A 148 -1.39 -12.54 6.40
C ASN A 148 -0.98 -13.06 7.79
N ASN A 149 0.17 -12.66 8.34
CA ASN A 149 0.72 -13.26 9.56
C ASN A 149 -0.08 -12.95 10.84
N ASN A 150 0.31 -13.55 11.97
CA ASN A 150 -0.36 -13.32 13.26
C ASN A 150 -0.33 -11.86 13.75
N LEU A 151 0.57 -11.01 13.27
CA LEU A 151 0.60 -9.58 13.58
C LEU A 151 -0.44 -8.82 12.76
N ALA A 152 -0.57 -9.12 11.47
CA ALA A 152 -1.54 -8.50 10.58
C ALA A 152 -3.01 -8.84 10.92
N GLN A 153 -3.24 -9.93 11.65
CA GLN A 153 -4.56 -10.28 12.19
C GLN A 153 -4.92 -9.53 13.48
N LYS A 154 -3.97 -8.84 14.12
CA LYS A 154 -4.27 -8.06 15.32
C LYS A 154 -5.06 -6.81 14.90
N PRO A 155 -6.16 -6.49 15.59
CA PRO A 155 -6.75 -5.16 15.48
C PRO A 155 -5.72 -4.10 15.86
N TYR A 156 -5.86 -2.88 15.32
CA TYR A 156 -5.15 -1.70 15.81
C TYR A 156 -5.19 -1.64 17.35
N GLU A 157 -4.10 -1.19 17.96
CA GLU A 157 -3.74 -1.39 19.37
C GLU A 157 -4.80 -0.99 20.43
N LYS A 158 -4.56 -1.40 21.68
CA LYS A 158 -5.49 -1.24 22.82
C LYS A 158 -5.74 0.24 23.15
N THR A 159 -7.02 0.51 23.49
CA THR A 159 -7.67 1.75 24.02
C THR A 159 -8.33 2.63 22.97
N GLU A 160 -9.64 2.89 23.18
CA GLU A 160 -10.57 3.95 22.71
C GLU A 160 -10.46 4.58 21.29
N ASP A 161 -9.34 4.44 20.59
CA ASP A 161 -8.96 5.04 19.31
C ASP A 161 -8.95 4.03 18.13
N GLN A 162 -9.60 2.87 18.31
CA GLN A 162 -9.47 1.74 17.39
C GLN A 162 -10.12 1.97 16.02
N GLU A 163 -9.33 1.78 14.96
CA GLU A 163 -9.86 1.38 13.66
C GLU A 163 -10.37 -0.06 13.81
N ASN A 164 -11.65 -0.30 13.51
CA ASN A 164 -12.33 -1.58 13.78
C ASN A 164 -12.07 -2.62 12.66
N VAL A 165 -10.88 -2.60 12.07
CA VAL A 165 -10.40 -3.51 11.02
C VAL A 165 -8.98 -3.99 11.37
N THR A 166 -8.62 -5.20 10.94
CA THR A 166 -7.23 -5.66 11.00
C THR A 166 -6.40 -5.05 9.87
N GLU A 167 -5.07 -5.11 9.97
CA GLU A 167 -4.17 -4.66 8.88
C GLU A 167 -4.47 -5.40 7.57
N LEU A 168 -4.70 -6.72 7.65
CA LEU A 168 -5.10 -7.51 6.47
C LEU A 168 -6.42 -7.00 5.87
N GLN A 169 -7.44 -6.76 6.69
CA GLN A 169 -8.73 -6.27 6.20
C GLN A 169 -8.59 -4.90 5.55
N HIS A 170 -7.86 -3.99 6.19
CA HIS A 170 -7.60 -2.66 5.68
C HIS A 170 -6.90 -2.70 4.30
N ALA A 171 -5.83 -3.50 4.20
CA ALA A 171 -5.09 -3.73 2.96
C ALA A 171 -5.98 -4.29 1.83
N LEU A 172 -6.78 -5.33 2.12
CA LEU A 172 -7.66 -5.95 1.13
C LEU A 172 -8.80 -4.99 0.70
N GLN A 173 -9.32 -4.18 1.62
CA GLN A 173 -10.30 -3.14 1.29
C GLN A 173 -9.70 -2.06 0.39
N ALA A 174 -8.48 -1.59 0.67
CA ALA A 174 -7.79 -0.59 -0.13
C ALA A 174 -7.55 -1.08 -1.57
N ALA A 175 -7.10 -2.34 -1.71
CA ALA A 175 -6.92 -2.99 -2.99
C ALA A 175 -8.25 -3.15 -3.75
N ARG A 176 -9.33 -3.52 -3.06
CA ARG A 176 -10.66 -3.66 -3.67
C ARG A 176 -11.17 -2.32 -4.20
N ILE A 177 -11.11 -1.27 -3.38
CA ILE A 177 -11.57 0.06 -3.74
C ILE A 177 -10.79 0.56 -4.97
N SER A 178 -9.45 0.50 -4.93
CA SER A 178 -8.60 0.92 -6.05
C SER A 178 -8.87 0.13 -7.34
N PHE A 179 -9.12 -1.17 -7.25
CA PHE A 179 -9.51 -1.99 -8.40
C PHE A 179 -10.85 -1.56 -9.00
N ILE A 180 -11.87 -1.31 -8.18
CA ILE A 180 -13.20 -0.87 -8.65
C ILE A 180 -13.12 0.52 -9.28
N LEU A 181 -12.22 1.36 -8.78
CA LEU A 181 -11.90 2.66 -9.37
C LEU A 181 -11.06 2.55 -10.64
N GLN A 182 -10.70 1.33 -11.09
CA GLN A 182 -9.89 1.10 -12.29
C GLN A 182 -8.50 1.75 -12.22
N MET A 183 -7.91 1.81 -11.02
CA MET A 183 -6.52 2.27 -10.87
C MET A 183 -5.52 1.27 -11.48
N SER A 184 -4.30 1.74 -11.75
CA SER A 184 -3.24 0.90 -12.31
C SER A 184 -2.84 -0.24 -11.36
N LEU A 185 -2.24 -1.30 -11.89
CA LEU A 185 -1.70 -2.39 -11.06
C LEU A 185 -0.69 -1.88 -10.02
N SER A 186 0.17 -0.94 -10.43
CA SER A 186 1.12 -0.28 -9.53
C SER A 186 0.40 0.39 -8.37
N ASP A 187 -0.68 1.13 -8.63
CA ASP A 187 -1.41 1.85 -7.58
C ASP A 187 -2.18 0.92 -6.65
N ILE A 188 -2.77 -0.14 -7.19
CA ILE A 188 -3.46 -1.17 -6.40
C ILE A 188 -2.47 -1.84 -5.45
N LEU A 189 -1.27 -2.22 -5.93
CA LEU A 189 -0.24 -2.83 -5.10
C LEU A 189 0.34 -1.85 -4.08
N ALA A 190 0.54 -0.60 -4.48
CA ALA A 190 0.97 0.47 -3.57
C ALA A 190 -0.02 0.64 -2.41
N LEU A 191 -1.33 0.61 -2.68
CA LEU A 191 -2.37 0.68 -1.65
C LEU A 191 -2.49 -0.62 -0.84
N LEU A 192 -2.40 -1.79 -1.48
CA LEU A 192 -2.48 -3.09 -0.80
C LEU A 192 -1.37 -3.26 0.25
N PHE A 193 -0.19 -2.72 0.00
CA PHE A 193 0.98 -2.96 0.86
C PHE A 193 1.55 -1.70 1.52
N HIS A 194 0.89 -0.53 1.46
CA HIS A 194 1.46 0.72 1.97
C HIS A 194 1.89 0.65 3.44
N ASP A 195 1.18 -0.12 4.26
CA ASP A 195 1.41 -0.31 5.69
C ASP A 195 2.14 -1.63 6.04
N ILE A 196 2.69 -2.36 5.06
CA ILE A 196 3.27 -3.71 5.23
C ILE A 196 4.40 -3.81 6.27
N ALA A 197 5.09 -2.70 6.54
CA ALA A 197 6.13 -2.67 7.56
C ALA A 197 5.57 -2.82 8.99
N ARG A 198 4.32 -2.43 9.25
CA ARG A 198 3.69 -2.56 10.58
C ARG A 198 3.62 -4.02 11.05
N PRO A 199 3.07 -4.97 10.28
CA PRO A 199 3.08 -6.38 10.66
C PRO A 199 4.45 -7.07 10.47
N SER A 200 5.53 -6.34 10.15
CA SER A 200 6.87 -6.91 10.03
C SER A 200 7.64 -6.96 11.36
N VAL A 201 7.21 -6.18 12.37
CA VAL A 201 7.85 -6.08 13.69
C VAL A 201 6.79 -6.13 14.79
N ASN A 202 7.01 -6.90 15.85
CA ASN A 202 6.15 -6.92 17.03
C ASN A 202 6.55 -5.84 18.04
N ASP A 203 6.59 -4.60 17.57
CA ASP A 203 6.86 -3.39 18.35
C ASP A 203 6.03 -2.23 17.76
N ALA A 204 5.04 -1.82 18.55
CA ALA A 204 4.07 -0.78 18.28
C ALA A 204 4.72 0.57 17.92
N GLU A 205 5.63 1.02 18.79
CA GLU A 205 6.25 2.34 18.72
C GLU A 205 7.18 2.38 17.51
N HIS A 206 7.99 1.32 17.33
CA HIS A 206 8.82 1.16 16.13
C HIS A 206 7.98 1.20 14.85
N GLY A 207 6.86 0.47 14.83
CA GLY A 207 5.93 0.43 13.70
C GLY A 207 5.40 1.83 13.39
N HIS A 208 4.91 2.56 14.37
CA HIS A 208 4.41 3.93 14.17
C HIS A 208 5.47 4.90 13.66
N GLU A 209 6.71 4.80 14.14
CA GLU A 209 7.79 5.71 13.76
C GLU A 209 8.41 5.39 12.39
N ASN A 210 8.56 4.10 12.06
CA ASN A 210 9.41 3.68 10.93
C ASN A 210 8.65 3.07 9.75
N HIS A 211 7.34 2.76 9.87
CA HIS A 211 6.61 2.03 8.83
C HIS A 211 6.67 2.69 7.44
N CYS A 212 6.65 4.04 7.33
CA CYS A 212 6.74 4.69 6.02
C CYS A 212 8.09 4.41 5.33
N LYS A 213 9.19 4.51 6.08
CA LYS A 213 10.55 4.32 5.56
C LYS A 213 10.85 2.85 5.27
N GLU A 214 10.50 1.98 6.22
CA GLU A 214 10.69 0.54 6.06
C GLU A 214 9.76 -0.02 4.99
N GLY A 215 8.54 0.48 4.88
CA GLY A 215 7.59 0.10 3.84
C GLY A 215 8.06 0.52 2.44
N SER A 216 8.59 1.73 2.29
CA SER A 216 9.28 2.17 1.05
C SER A 216 10.38 1.17 0.64
N THR A 217 11.23 0.75 1.59
CA THR A 217 12.28 -0.24 1.33
C THR A 217 11.72 -1.62 0.97
N ILE A 218 10.65 -2.07 1.65
CA ILE A 218 10.00 -3.36 1.38
C ILE A 218 9.39 -3.39 -0.03
N LEU A 219 8.86 -2.26 -0.52
CA LEU A 219 8.14 -2.19 -1.79
C LEU A 219 9.00 -1.75 -2.99
N ASP A 220 10.21 -1.24 -2.76
CA ASP A 220 11.14 -0.82 -3.81
C ASP A 220 11.37 -1.88 -4.91
N PRO A 221 11.47 -3.20 -4.62
CA PRO A 221 11.60 -4.22 -5.67
C PRO A 221 10.43 -4.31 -6.66
N LEU A 222 9.25 -3.78 -6.30
CA LEU A 222 8.07 -3.76 -7.18
C LEU A 222 8.19 -2.68 -8.27
N GLY A 223 9.05 -1.68 -8.08
CA GLY A 223 9.18 -0.56 -9.02
C GLY A 223 7.86 0.15 -9.28
N LEU A 224 7.16 0.49 -8.19
CA LEU A 224 5.89 1.20 -8.26
C LEU A 224 6.10 2.61 -8.82
N ASP A 225 5.11 3.12 -9.55
CA ASP A 225 5.15 4.46 -10.15
C ASP A 225 5.25 5.58 -9.11
N ILE A 226 4.83 5.31 -7.87
CA ILE A 226 4.91 6.24 -6.76
C ILE A 226 5.18 5.48 -5.46
N ASP A 227 6.11 5.99 -4.66
CA ASP A 227 6.40 5.47 -3.31
C ASP A 227 5.33 5.94 -2.31
N TYR A 228 4.11 5.42 -2.46
CA TYR A 228 3.02 5.77 -1.58
C TYR A 228 3.30 5.35 -0.12
N SER A 229 4.04 4.27 0.12
CA SER A 229 4.43 3.89 1.47
C SER A 229 5.33 4.96 2.12
N GLY A 230 6.27 5.55 1.38
CA GLY A 230 7.06 6.69 1.85
C GLY A 230 6.26 7.99 2.00
N TYR A 231 5.27 8.22 1.14
CA TYR A 231 4.57 9.52 1.04
C TYR A 231 3.19 9.60 1.73
N HIS A 232 2.58 8.50 2.15
CA HIS A 232 1.19 8.53 2.66
C HIS A 232 1.02 9.37 3.94
N ALA A 233 2.05 9.48 4.78
CA ALA A 233 2.05 10.39 5.93
C ALA A 233 2.01 11.88 5.51
N PHE A 234 2.76 12.25 4.47
CA PHE A 234 2.70 13.59 3.90
C PHE A 234 1.37 13.84 3.16
N ALA A 235 0.84 12.83 2.48
CA ALA A 235 -0.48 12.91 1.83
C ALA A 235 -1.60 13.21 2.83
N LYS A 236 -1.56 12.59 4.02
CA LYS A 236 -2.45 12.90 5.15
C LYS A 236 -2.34 14.35 5.58
N TYR A 237 -1.11 14.87 5.71
CA TYR A 237 -0.87 16.29 6.01
C TYR A 237 -1.49 17.22 4.94
N LEU A 238 -1.34 16.89 3.66
CA LEU A 238 -1.91 17.66 2.56
C LEU A 238 -3.45 17.70 2.64
N LEU A 239 -4.09 16.53 2.78
CA LEU A 239 -5.55 16.46 2.91
C LEU A 239 -6.06 17.19 4.16
N TYR A 240 -5.38 17.03 5.29
CA TYR A 240 -5.74 17.73 6.53
C TYR A 240 -5.64 19.26 6.39
N THR A 241 -4.68 19.73 5.62
CA THR A 241 -4.45 21.17 5.40
C THR A 241 -5.39 21.75 4.35
N PHE A 242 -5.63 21.04 3.25
CA PHE A 242 -6.25 21.59 2.04
C PHE A 242 -7.64 21.05 1.73
N CYS A 243 -8.11 19.98 2.37
CA CYS A 243 -9.43 19.39 2.12
C CYS A 243 -10.28 19.43 3.40
N PRO A 244 -11.04 20.51 3.69
CA PRO A 244 -11.80 20.63 4.94
C PRO A 244 -12.73 19.45 5.26
N PRO A 245 -13.44 18.83 4.30
CA PRO A 245 -14.26 17.64 4.57
C PRO A 245 -13.47 16.45 5.14
N TYR A 246 -12.17 16.36 4.87
CA TYR A 246 -11.31 15.27 5.33
C TYR A 246 -11.20 15.16 6.86
N HIS A 247 -11.41 16.26 7.59
CA HIS A 247 -11.42 16.25 9.06
C HIS A 247 -12.47 15.30 9.66
N GLY A 248 -13.54 15.03 8.93
CA GLY A 248 -14.56 14.04 9.33
C GLY A 248 -14.19 12.59 9.00
N LEU A 249 -13.28 12.37 8.05
CA LEU A 249 -12.89 11.04 7.57
C LEU A 249 -11.70 10.47 8.35
N ILE A 250 -10.69 11.30 8.62
CA ILE A 250 -9.44 10.88 9.28
C ILE A 250 -9.70 10.24 10.66
N SER A 251 -9.03 9.11 10.94
CA SER A 251 -9.12 8.43 12.24
C SER A 251 -8.37 9.18 13.36
N GLN A 252 -8.75 8.97 14.62
CA GLN A 252 -8.05 9.58 15.76
C GLN A 252 -6.57 9.16 15.82
N THR A 253 -6.26 7.89 15.52
CA THR A 253 -4.90 7.39 15.34
C THR A 253 -4.13 8.15 14.27
N SER A 254 -4.77 8.45 13.14
CA SER A 254 -4.16 9.23 12.06
C SER A 254 -3.91 10.69 12.47
N VAL A 255 -4.82 11.29 13.25
CA VAL A 255 -4.64 12.65 13.83
C VAL A 255 -3.51 12.66 14.86
N TYR A 256 -3.48 11.68 15.77
CA TYR A 256 -2.44 11.52 16.79
C TYR A 256 -1.05 11.43 16.14
N THR A 257 -0.89 10.54 15.15
CA THR A 257 0.38 10.36 14.43
C THR A 257 0.78 11.60 13.62
N LEU A 258 -0.17 12.36 13.08
CA LEU A 258 0.12 13.62 12.38
C LEU A 258 0.85 14.63 13.29
N GLY A 259 0.50 14.68 14.58
CA GLY A 259 1.14 15.56 15.56
C GLY A 259 2.62 15.26 15.83
N PHE A 260 3.06 14.02 15.64
CA PHE A 260 4.48 13.63 15.75
C PHE A 260 5.23 13.78 14.42
N GLN A 261 4.52 13.61 13.31
CA GLN A 261 5.08 13.65 11.95
C GLN A 261 5.32 15.08 11.43
N ASP A 262 4.66 16.10 11.98
CA ASP A 262 4.76 17.51 11.53
C ASP A 262 6.07 18.24 11.92
N LYS A 263 7.11 17.52 12.37
CA LYS A 263 8.36 18.16 12.83
C LYS A 263 9.35 18.46 11.70
N ASP A 264 9.47 17.58 10.71
CA ASP A 264 10.27 17.80 9.49
C ASP A 264 9.89 16.80 8.40
N TRP A 265 9.33 17.30 7.29
CA TRP A 265 8.96 16.49 6.14
C TRP A 265 10.10 16.35 5.12
N SER A 266 11.21 17.05 5.28
CA SER A 266 12.25 17.23 4.25
C SER A 266 12.82 15.92 3.72
N ALA A 267 13.08 14.95 4.61
CA ALA A 267 13.56 13.64 4.22
C ALA A 267 12.48 12.81 3.51
N GLN A 268 11.23 12.92 3.95
CA GLN A 268 10.10 12.17 3.39
C GLN A 268 9.70 12.70 2.01
N ILE A 269 9.85 13.99 1.73
CA ILE A 269 9.44 14.59 0.44
C ILE A 269 10.62 14.83 -0.51
N ALA A 270 11.82 14.30 -0.20
CA ALA A 270 13.03 14.56 -0.98
C ALA A 270 12.84 14.22 -2.47
N GLY A 271 12.31 13.02 -2.76
CA GLY A 271 12.02 12.60 -4.14
C GLY A 271 10.95 13.46 -4.82
N LEU A 272 9.90 13.88 -4.10
CA LEU A 272 8.91 14.82 -4.64
C LEU A 272 9.52 16.17 -4.98
N ASN A 273 10.52 16.62 -4.21
CA ASN A 273 11.19 17.90 -4.43
C ASN A 273 12.14 17.87 -5.64
N GLU A 274 12.48 16.71 -6.19
CA GLU A 274 13.28 16.58 -7.42
C GLU A 274 12.43 16.75 -8.69
N LEU A 275 11.12 16.50 -8.61
CA LEU A 275 10.19 16.57 -9.74
C LEU A 275 10.02 17.99 -10.29
N ASP A 276 9.80 18.13 -11.60
CA ASP A 276 9.33 19.40 -12.16
C ASP A 276 7.91 19.74 -11.64
N SER A 277 7.46 20.98 -11.79
CA SER A 277 6.16 21.41 -11.23
C SER A 277 4.95 20.61 -11.70
N LEU A 278 4.93 20.16 -12.97
CA LEU A 278 3.78 19.41 -13.47
C LEU A 278 3.79 17.99 -12.90
N SER A 279 4.96 17.35 -12.92
CA SER A 279 5.15 16.02 -12.32
C SER A 279 4.86 16.05 -10.82
N LEU A 280 5.29 17.09 -10.12
CA LEU A 280 4.96 17.31 -8.70
C LEU A 280 3.44 17.43 -8.51
N ALA A 281 2.75 18.26 -9.29
CA ALA A 281 1.30 18.42 -9.17
C ALA A 281 0.57 17.07 -9.32
N LYS A 282 0.94 16.29 -10.35
CA LYS A 282 0.42 14.93 -10.57
C LYS A 282 0.69 14.01 -9.39
N SER A 283 1.91 14.00 -8.87
CA SER A 283 2.26 13.18 -7.71
C SER A 283 1.51 13.59 -6.44
N LEU A 284 1.35 14.89 -6.17
CA LEU A 284 0.60 15.37 -5.00
C LEU A 284 -0.87 14.97 -5.07
N PHE A 285 -1.53 15.18 -6.20
CA PHE A 285 -2.93 14.77 -6.39
C PHE A 285 -3.10 13.25 -6.34
N LYS A 286 -2.13 12.49 -6.89
CA LYS A 286 -2.11 11.03 -6.81
C LYS A 286 -2.02 10.53 -5.37
N ILE A 287 -1.06 11.00 -4.57
CA ILE A 287 -0.93 10.57 -3.17
C ILE A 287 -2.12 11.01 -2.32
N MET A 288 -2.73 12.18 -2.61
CA MET A 288 -3.95 12.62 -1.92
C MET A 288 -5.13 11.71 -2.26
N LEU A 289 -5.32 11.30 -3.52
CA LEU A 289 -6.36 10.33 -3.89
C LEU A 289 -6.15 8.99 -3.20
N MET A 290 -4.91 8.47 -3.24
CA MET A 290 -4.56 7.21 -2.58
C MET A 290 -4.79 7.29 -1.06
N ARG A 291 -4.53 8.45 -0.44
CA ARG A 291 -4.78 8.66 0.98
C ARG A 291 -6.27 8.72 1.35
N LEU A 292 -7.10 9.26 0.48
CA LEU A 292 -8.55 9.14 0.65
C LEU A 292 -8.99 7.67 0.61
N ILE A 293 -8.43 6.86 -0.28
CA ILE A 293 -8.73 5.43 -0.36
C ILE A 293 -8.27 4.69 0.90
N ASP A 294 -7.06 4.95 1.40
CA ASP A 294 -6.55 4.44 2.68
C ASP A 294 -7.54 4.74 3.82
N ASP A 295 -7.93 5.99 4.04
CA ASP A 295 -8.86 6.27 5.14
C ASP A 295 -10.29 5.75 4.89
N MET A 296 -10.69 5.58 3.62
CA MET A 296 -11.97 4.97 3.24
C MET A 296 -11.98 3.44 3.36
N SER A 297 -10.83 2.77 3.40
CA SER A 297 -10.71 1.31 3.47
C SER A 297 -10.66 0.77 4.91
N LYS A 298 -11.48 1.36 5.80
CA LYS A 298 -11.50 1.05 7.25
C LYS A 298 -12.92 0.72 7.73
N VAL A 299 -13.71 0.06 6.88
CA VAL A 299 -15.11 -0.27 7.15
C VAL A 299 -15.21 -1.68 7.75
N PRO A 300 -15.72 -1.87 8.97
CA PRO A 300 -15.86 -3.19 9.58
C PRO A 300 -16.80 -4.10 8.78
N GLU A 301 -16.43 -5.37 8.58
CA GLU A 301 -17.26 -6.32 7.83
C GLU A 301 -18.64 -6.54 8.48
N SER A 302 -18.72 -6.49 9.80
CA SER A 302 -19.98 -6.57 10.53
C SER A 302 -20.94 -5.46 10.15
N GLN A 303 -20.42 -4.26 9.85
CA GLN A 303 -21.22 -3.14 9.38
C GLN A 303 -21.66 -3.32 7.94
N LEU A 304 -20.76 -3.74 7.04
CA LEU A 304 -21.13 -4.02 5.64
C LEU A 304 -22.30 -5.01 5.58
N LYS A 305 -22.23 -6.08 6.40
CA LYS A 305 -23.30 -7.07 6.54
C LYS A 305 -24.61 -6.47 7.07
N ASN A 306 -24.56 -5.57 8.04
CA ASN A 306 -25.76 -4.97 8.63
C ASN A 306 -26.41 -3.92 7.71
N SER A 307 -25.61 -3.16 6.96
CA SER A 307 -26.09 -2.02 6.17
C SER A 307 -26.59 -2.43 4.77
N TYR A 308 -26.11 -3.55 4.23
CA TYR A 308 -26.45 -4.00 2.87
C TYR A 308 -27.02 -5.42 2.79
N ASP A 309 -27.18 -6.13 3.91
CA ASP A 309 -27.54 -7.57 3.95
C ASP A 309 -26.63 -8.47 3.09
N GLU A 310 -25.48 -7.94 2.68
CA GLU A 310 -24.50 -8.55 1.80
C GLU A 310 -23.14 -8.60 2.51
N SER A 311 -22.45 -9.73 2.38
CA SER A 311 -21.03 -9.80 2.72
C SER A 311 -20.21 -9.46 1.47
N PRO A 312 -19.02 -8.83 1.59
CA PRO A 312 -18.17 -8.57 0.44
C PRO A 312 -18.02 -9.85 -0.41
N SER A 313 -18.35 -9.76 -1.70
CA SER A 313 -18.57 -10.94 -2.55
C SER A 313 -17.35 -11.87 -2.66
N ARG A 314 -16.13 -11.32 -2.50
CA ARG A 314 -14.81 -11.96 -2.29
C ARG A 314 -13.72 -10.89 -2.38
N TYR A 315 -12.72 -10.90 -1.50
CA TYR A 315 -11.47 -10.14 -1.70
C TYR A 315 -10.51 -10.90 -2.62
N PHE A 316 -9.40 -10.25 -2.99
CA PHE A 316 -8.29 -10.92 -3.69
C PHE A 316 -7.75 -12.07 -2.84
N ASP A 317 -7.65 -13.26 -3.41
CA ASP A 317 -7.05 -14.42 -2.75
C ASP A 317 -5.51 -14.44 -2.89
N GLU A 318 -4.85 -15.36 -2.18
CA GLU A 318 -3.40 -15.55 -2.23
C GLU A 318 -2.86 -15.68 -3.67
N SER A 319 -3.54 -16.47 -4.49
CA SER A 319 -3.13 -16.76 -5.86
C SER A 319 -3.18 -15.50 -6.71
N GLN A 320 -4.24 -14.71 -6.55
CA GLN A 320 -4.42 -13.44 -7.24
C GLN A 320 -3.38 -12.40 -6.82
N ILE A 321 -3.14 -12.23 -5.51
CA ILE A 321 -2.14 -11.28 -4.98
C ILE A 321 -0.73 -11.66 -5.49
N LYS A 322 -0.35 -12.94 -5.40
CA LYS A 322 0.95 -13.40 -5.91
C LYS A 322 1.07 -13.22 -7.43
N LYS A 323 -0.02 -13.40 -8.19
CA LYS A 323 -0.04 -13.13 -9.63
C LYS A 323 0.15 -11.65 -9.94
N MET A 324 -0.50 -10.76 -9.19
CA MET A 324 -0.36 -9.30 -9.31
C MET A 324 1.08 -8.85 -9.03
N LEU A 325 1.65 -9.30 -7.90
CA LEU A 325 3.04 -9.00 -7.54
C LEU A 325 4.04 -9.48 -8.60
N ARG A 326 3.90 -10.72 -9.06
CA ARG A 326 4.75 -11.28 -10.11
C ARG A 326 4.65 -10.45 -11.40
N LYS A 327 3.44 -10.07 -11.81
CA LYS A 327 3.26 -9.24 -13.01
C LYS A 327 3.96 -7.88 -12.86
N GLN A 328 3.79 -7.23 -11.71
CA GLN A 328 4.38 -5.91 -11.46
C GLN A 328 5.92 -5.96 -11.49
N ILE A 329 6.53 -6.89 -10.76
CA ILE A 329 7.99 -7.07 -10.77
C ILE A 329 8.51 -7.32 -12.18
N LEU A 330 7.87 -8.23 -12.93
CA LEU A 330 8.28 -8.51 -14.31
C LEU A 330 8.14 -7.28 -15.22
N THR A 331 7.09 -6.49 -15.04
CA THR A 331 6.87 -5.24 -15.79
C THR A 331 7.98 -4.23 -15.50
N HIS A 332 8.31 -4.03 -14.23
CA HIS A 332 9.40 -3.15 -13.81
C HIS A 332 10.75 -3.59 -14.36
N LEU A 333 11.09 -4.88 -14.22
CA LEU A 333 12.34 -5.44 -14.72
C LEU A 333 12.45 -5.30 -16.25
N ASN A 334 11.34 -5.47 -16.98
CA ASN A 334 11.30 -5.27 -18.42
C ASN A 334 11.58 -3.81 -18.83
N GLN A 335 11.10 -2.83 -18.06
CA GLN A 335 11.39 -1.41 -18.30
C GLN A 335 12.87 -1.08 -18.09
N GLN A 336 13.53 -1.72 -17.11
CA GLN A 336 14.95 -1.52 -16.82
C GLN A 336 15.89 -2.23 -17.82
N ALA A 337 15.43 -3.31 -18.46
CA ALA A 337 16.23 -4.12 -19.38
C ALA A 337 16.41 -3.51 -20.80
N THR A 338 16.31 -2.18 -20.95
CA THR A 338 16.46 -1.52 -22.25
C THR A 338 17.86 -1.72 -22.85
N PRO A 339 18.03 -1.82 -24.19
CA PRO A 339 19.28 -2.26 -24.83
C PRO A 339 20.53 -1.41 -24.54
N SER A 340 20.37 -0.21 -23.99
CA SER A 340 21.44 0.72 -23.63
C SER A 340 21.85 0.68 -22.15
N SER A 341 21.20 -0.11 -21.29
CA SER A 341 21.51 -0.18 -19.87
C SER A 341 22.71 -1.09 -19.56
N ASN A 342 23.50 -0.71 -18.56
CA ASN A 342 24.57 -1.55 -18.02
C ASN A 342 23.94 -2.74 -17.28
N ARG A 343 23.77 -3.86 -17.98
CA ARG A 343 23.07 -5.06 -17.52
C ARG A 343 23.55 -5.57 -16.15
N GLU A 344 24.86 -5.53 -15.89
CA GLU A 344 25.42 -5.98 -14.61
C GLU A 344 25.03 -5.04 -13.45
N ALA A 345 25.00 -3.73 -13.69
CA ALA A 345 24.61 -2.76 -12.68
C ALA A 345 23.13 -2.88 -12.33
N THR A 346 22.25 -3.05 -13.33
CA THR A 346 20.82 -3.29 -13.12
C THR A 346 20.57 -4.56 -12.32
N ILE A 347 21.31 -5.63 -12.62
CA ILE A 347 21.23 -6.88 -11.87
C ILE A 347 21.62 -6.68 -10.40
N GLN A 348 22.76 -6.02 -10.14
CA GLN A 348 23.22 -5.75 -8.78
C GLN A 348 22.24 -4.85 -8.00
N GLU A 349 21.65 -3.86 -8.66
CA GLU A 349 20.64 -2.99 -8.07
C GLU A 349 19.39 -3.79 -7.66
N VAL A 350 18.83 -4.59 -8.56
CA VAL A 350 17.65 -5.42 -8.29
C VAL A 350 17.92 -6.41 -7.16
N GLN A 351 19.09 -7.06 -7.18
CA GLN A 351 19.48 -7.98 -6.12
C GLN A 351 19.58 -7.27 -4.76
N GLY A 352 20.23 -6.10 -4.71
CA GLY A 352 20.34 -5.31 -3.48
C GLY A 352 18.97 -4.90 -2.92
N LYS A 353 18.04 -4.51 -3.81
CA LYS A 353 16.65 -4.16 -3.41
C LYS A 353 15.90 -5.37 -2.85
N LEU A 354 15.99 -6.52 -3.52
CA LEU A 354 15.35 -7.77 -3.06
C LEU A 354 15.92 -8.23 -1.72
N GLU A 355 17.24 -8.19 -1.53
CA GLU A 355 17.89 -8.54 -0.27
C GLU A 355 17.46 -7.60 0.86
N ALA A 356 17.47 -6.29 0.64
CA ALA A 356 17.05 -5.30 1.63
C ALA A 356 15.59 -5.46 2.05
N ALA A 357 14.69 -5.64 1.08
CA ALA A 357 13.27 -5.88 1.35
C ALA A 357 13.03 -7.20 2.10
N THR A 358 13.69 -8.28 1.64
CA THR A 358 13.58 -9.60 2.28
C THR A 358 14.09 -9.57 3.72
N LEU A 359 15.22 -8.88 3.98
CA LEU A 359 15.77 -8.72 5.32
C LEU A 359 14.77 -8.08 6.29
N LEU A 360 14.01 -7.07 5.84
CA LEU A 360 12.98 -6.43 6.67
C LEU A 360 11.80 -7.38 6.91
N LEU A 361 11.31 -8.07 5.88
CA LEU A 361 10.20 -9.02 6.00
C LEU A 361 10.52 -10.19 6.95
N LEU A 362 11.77 -10.66 6.96
CA LEU A 362 12.21 -11.77 7.82
C LEU A 362 12.13 -11.47 9.33
N ARG A 363 12.00 -10.19 9.73
CA ARG A 363 11.75 -9.82 11.14
C ARG A 363 10.43 -10.39 11.67
N ALA A 364 9.48 -10.66 10.77
CA ALA A 364 8.18 -11.23 11.09
C ALA A 364 8.15 -12.78 11.08
N LYS A 365 9.28 -13.46 10.84
CA LYS A 365 9.37 -14.92 10.72
C LYS A 365 8.66 -15.67 11.83
N ASP A 366 8.86 -15.26 13.09
CA ASP A 366 8.29 -15.94 14.27
C ASP A 366 6.76 -15.78 14.39
N PHE A 367 6.16 -14.89 13.58
CA PHE A 367 4.72 -14.65 13.53
C PHE A 367 4.05 -15.28 12.31
N SER A 368 4.84 -15.87 11.40
CA SER A 368 4.35 -16.56 10.22
C SER A 368 3.37 -17.69 10.60
N MET A 369 2.38 -17.90 9.74
CA MET A 369 1.50 -19.06 9.81
C MET A 369 1.94 -20.19 8.85
N ASN A 370 3.04 -19.99 8.11
CA ASN A 370 3.55 -20.91 7.10
C ASN A 370 5.03 -21.28 7.33
N GLU A 371 5.31 -22.11 8.33
CA GLU A 371 6.67 -22.57 8.64
C GLU A 371 7.39 -23.26 7.46
N ARG A 372 6.63 -23.84 6.51
CA ARG A 372 7.21 -24.53 5.35
C ARG A 372 7.88 -23.55 4.38
N LEU A 373 7.43 -22.29 4.36
CA LEU A 373 7.97 -21.24 3.50
C LEU A 373 9.48 -21.05 3.72
N TYR A 374 9.88 -20.90 4.98
CA TYR A 374 11.28 -20.66 5.36
C TYR A 374 12.18 -21.86 5.06
N LYS A 375 11.63 -23.08 5.11
CA LYS A 375 12.34 -24.30 4.71
C LYS A 375 12.49 -24.40 3.19
N GLN A 376 11.48 -23.96 2.43
CA GLN A 376 11.49 -23.97 0.97
C GLN A 376 12.55 -23.04 0.39
N TYR A 377 12.82 -21.92 1.06
CA TYR A 377 13.77 -20.88 0.64
C TYR A 377 14.98 -20.75 1.56
N ALA A 378 15.37 -21.81 2.27
CA ALA A 378 16.46 -21.78 3.24
C ALA A 378 17.78 -21.21 2.67
N ASP A 379 18.11 -21.53 1.42
CA ASP A 379 19.29 -21.03 0.72
C ASP A 379 19.28 -19.52 0.44
N VAL A 380 18.10 -18.90 0.34
CA VAL A 380 17.94 -17.44 0.20
C VAL A 380 17.83 -16.77 1.57
N VAL A 381 17.14 -17.41 2.50
CA VAL A 381 16.73 -16.81 3.78
C VAL A 381 17.78 -16.96 4.87
N ASP A 382 18.46 -18.10 4.97
CA ASP A 382 19.43 -18.37 6.05
C ASP A 382 20.59 -17.35 6.06
N PRO A 383 21.21 -16.97 4.92
CA PRO A 383 22.24 -15.93 4.90
C PRO A 383 21.74 -14.58 5.44
N LEU A 384 20.49 -14.20 5.14
CA LEU A 384 19.88 -12.95 5.60
C LEU A 384 19.52 -13.00 7.09
N LEU A 385 19.13 -14.17 7.60
CA LEU A 385 18.90 -14.38 9.03
C LEU A 385 20.19 -14.19 9.85
N GLU A 386 21.33 -14.69 9.36
CA GLU A 386 22.63 -14.46 10.00
C GLU A 386 22.97 -12.97 10.09
N VAL A 387 22.66 -12.20 9.04
CA VAL A 387 22.83 -10.73 9.04
C VAL A 387 21.92 -10.07 10.08
N LEU A 388 20.65 -10.46 10.18
CA LEU A 388 19.72 -9.94 11.19
C LEU A 388 20.20 -10.23 12.62
N GLU A 389 20.72 -11.44 12.87
CA GLU A 389 21.25 -11.82 14.17
C GLU A 389 22.48 -10.98 14.54
N ALA A 390 23.39 -10.76 13.59
CA ALA A 390 24.56 -9.90 13.78
C ALA A 390 24.15 -8.44 14.09
N GLN A 391 23.14 -7.90 13.40
CA GLN A 391 22.61 -6.56 13.67
C GLN A 391 22.05 -6.45 15.09
N LYS A 392 21.26 -7.44 15.55
CA LYS A 392 20.71 -7.47 16.91
C LYS A 392 21.82 -7.49 17.98
N GLN A 393 22.87 -8.28 17.77
CA GLN A 393 24.01 -8.35 18.69
C GLN A 393 24.79 -7.04 18.76
N SER A 394 24.97 -6.36 17.62
CA SER A 394 25.67 -5.07 17.57
C SER A 394 24.92 -3.96 18.31
N GLN A 395 23.59 -3.92 18.21
CA GLN A 395 22.77 -2.92 18.91
C GLN A 395 22.77 -3.13 20.44
N GLN A 396 22.83 -4.38 20.89
CA GLN A 396 22.93 -4.72 22.32
C GLN A 396 24.31 -4.41 22.94
N GLN A 397 25.35 -4.27 22.12
CA GLN A 397 26.71 -3.94 22.57
C GLN A 397 27.00 -2.43 22.66
N THR A 398 26.01 -1.59 22.38
CA THR A 398 26.07 -0.12 22.62
C THR A 398 25.23 0.27 23.85
N PRO A 399 25.69 0.04 25.10
CA PRO A 399 25.10 0.68 26.26
C PRO A 399 25.67 2.09 26.41
N GLY A 400 24.81 3.11 26.28
CA GLY A 400 25.00 4.46 26.80
C GLY A 400 26.29 5.19 26.41
N SER A 401 26.20 6.10 25.44
CA SER A 401 27.07 7.28 25.36
C SER A 401 26.27 8.51 25.73
#